data_AF-A0A9R1CWE7-F1
#
_entry.id   AF-A0A9R1CWE7-F1
#
_cell.length_a   1.000
_cell.length_b   1.000
_cell.length_c   1.000
_cell.angle_alpha   90.00
_cell.angle_beta   90.00
_cell.angle_gamma   90.00
#
_symmetry.space_group_name_H-M   'P 1'
#
loop_
_entity.id
_entity.type
_entity.pdbx_description
1 polymer ?
#
loop_
_entity_poly.entity_id
_entity_poly.type
_entity_poly.pdbx_seq_one_letter_code
_entity_poly.pdbx_strand_id
1 'polypeptide(L)'
;MFVAKDQLRNRVVQGNEVKENPQYSSRWDFCCPICDKQLAYNRSAKHPFEYFAHRDRTPDCTATDAATEGHRLPVELSIKKIYNRIREVTGEEVSLDVERRIGSKTNFKITDIRVTYPLKIAAEIYYKASDLELSRRLRTMFNYGYRVYVIFNLDGRHNVAEVEQDIQRLAPLKLGRFDPTSLKLSLGDIFDRDQISFAKPARESLPNYLL
;
A
#
# COMPACT_ATOMS: atom_id res chain seq x y z
N MET A 1 9.48 11.73 -2.78
CA MET A 1 9.00 10.68 -1.86
C MET A 1 8.77 11.24 -0.47
N PHE A 2 7.74 10.71 0.17
CA PHE A 2 7.41 10.89 1.58
C PHE A 2 8.02 9.83 2.50
N VAL A 3 8.34 8.64 1.98
CA VAL A 3 8.99 7.55 2.73
C VAL A 3 10.37 7.16 2.18
N ALA A 4 11.21 6.59 3.04
CA ALA A 4 12.53 6.06 2.70
C ALA A 4 12.89 4.86 3.58
N LYS A 5 13.71 3.94 3.08
CA LYS A 5 14.33 2.88 3.89
C LYS A 5 15.58 3.44 4.58
N ASP A 6 15.60 3.44 5.91
CA ASP A 6 16.80 3.65 6.72
C ASP A 6 17.62 2.36 6.69
N GLN A 7 18.79 2.41 6.04
CA GLN A 7 19.65 1.24 5.88
C GLN A 7 20.24 0.75 7.22
N LEU A 8 20.57 1.67 8.12
CA LEU A 8 21.16 1.33 9.42
C LEU A 8 20.19 0.56 10.30
N ARG A 9 18.92 0.97 10.28
CA ARG A 9 17.86 0.38 11.12
C ARG A 9 17.02 -0.66 10.38
N ASN A 10 17.27 -0.84 9.08
CA ASN A 10 16.54 -1.71 8.16
C ASN A 10 15.00 -1.60 8.31
N ARG A 11 14.51 -0.36 8.30
CA ARG A 11 13.08 -0.01 8.40
C ARG A 11 12.74 1.11 7.44
N VAL A 12 11.49 1.16 7.00
CA VAL A 12 10.97 2.30 6.26
C VAL A 12 10.47 3.36 7.24
N VAL A 13 10.85 4.60 6.98
CA VAL A 13 10.52 5.79 7.79
C VAL A 13 9.82 6.82 6.91
N GLN A 14 9.08 7.72 7.55
CA GLN A 14 8.42 8.86 6.91
C GLN A 14 9.22 10.15 7.15
N GLY A 15 9.13 11.11 6.24
CA GLY A 15 9.95 12.32 6.29
C GLY A 15 9.79 13.15 7.58
N ASN A 16 8.57 13.30 8.10
CA ASN A 16 8.34 14.00 9.36
C ASN A 16 8.90 13.25 10.59
N GLU A 17 8.85 11.92 10.59
CA GLU A 17 9.49 11.10 11.64
C GLU A 17 11.00 11.35 11.70
N VAL A 18 11.65 11.51 10.54
CA VAL A 18 13.07 11.86 10.44
C VAL A 18 13.33 13.28 10.92
N LYS A 19 12.45 14.23 10.57
CA LYS A 19 12.56 15.65 10.98
C LYS A 19 12.48 15.84 12.50
N GLU A 20 11.59 15.09 13.14
CA GLU A 20 11.25 15.19 14.56
C GLU A 20 12.18 14.39 15.46
N ASN A 21 12.93 13.42 14.92
CA ASN A 21 13.74 12.51 15.73
C ASN A 21 15.26 12.74 15.54
N PRO A 22 15.97 13.21 16.58
CA PRO A 22 17.41 13.46 16.55
C PRO A 22 18.26 12.23 16.20
N GLN A 23 17.75 11.01 16.39
CA GLN A 23 18.49 9.78 16.10
C GLN A 23 18.81 9.60 14.60
N TYR A 24 18.14 10.34 13.71
CA TYR A 24 18.42 10.33 12.27
C TYR A 24 19.38 11.46 11.83
N SER A 25 19.88 12.29 12.75
CA SER A 25 20.64 13.51 12.42
C SER A 25 22.08 13.31 11.97
N SER A 26 22.69 12.14 12.23
CA SER A 26 24.14 11.96 12.09
C SER A 26 24.60 11.19 10.84
N ARG A 27 23.74 10.39 10.20
CA ARG A 27 24.06 9.64 8.97
C ARG A 27 22.78 9.42 8.14
N TRP A 28 22.58 10.20 7.08
CA TRP A 28 21.44 10.05 6.16
C TRP A 28 21.72 8.96 5.13
N ASP A 29 21.73 7.71 5.59
CA ASP A 29 21.85 6.53 4.73
C ASP A 29 20.45 6.00 4.40
N PHE A 30 19.77 6.78 3.57
CA PHE A 30 18.42 6.50 3.12
C PHE A 30 18.44 5.95 1.71
N CYS A 31 17.70 4.87 1.45
CA CYS A 31 17.46 4.36 0.11
C CYS A 31 15.97 4.27 -0.23
N CYS A 32 15.65 4.25 -1.51
CA CYS A 32 14.29 4.02 -1.99
C CYS A 32 13.85 2.60 -1.60
N PRO A 33 12.70 2.40 -0.95
CA PRO A 33 12.23 1.07 -0.57
C PRO A 33 11.82 0.18 -1.76
N ILE A 34 11.80 0.73 -2.99
CA ILE A 34 11.36 0.03 -4.20
C ILE A 34 12.57 -0.34 -5.08
N CYS A 35 13.51 0.58 -5.31
CA CYS A 35 14.64 0.37 -6.20
C CYS A 35 16.01 0.36 -5.50
N ASP A 36 16.04 0.49 -4.17
CA ASP A 36 17.23 0.55 -3.32
C ASP A 36 18.26 1.65 -3.66
N LYS A 37 17.92 2.57 -4.56
CA LYS A 37 18.77 3.73 -4.89
C LYS A 37 18.87 4.72 -3.73
N GLN A 38 20.04 5.32 -3.60
CA GLN A 38 20.36 6.31 -2.57
C GLN A 38 19.52 7.59 -2.68
N LEU A 39 19.08 8.09 -1.52
CA LEU A 39 18.22 9.26 -1.39
C LEU A 39 18.94 10.42 -0.70
N ALA A 40 18.57 11.63 -1.11
CA ALA A 40 18.84 12.85 -0.38
C ALA A 40 17.63 13.18 0.49
N TYR A 41 17.88 13.55 1.76
CA TYR A 41 16.86 14.02 2.68
C TYR A 41 16.81 15.54 2.73
N ASN A 42 15.64 16.13 2.55
CA ASN A 42 15.39 17.56 2.64
C ASN A 42 14.63 17.90 3.93
N ARG A 43 15.36 18.34 4.96
CA ARG A 43 14.78 18.74 6.25
C ARG A 43 13.85 19.97 6.15
N SER A 44 14.07 20.79 5.12
CA SER A 44 13.32 22.03 4.87
C SER A 44 12.13 21.84 3.93
N ALA A 45 11.79 20.58 3.60
CA ALA A 45 10.62 20.24 2.79
C ALA A 45 9.34 20.90 3.34
N LYS A 46 8.55 21.47 2.43
CA LYS A 46 7.25 22.08 2.73
C LYS A 46 6.11 21.16 2.30
N HIS A 47 6.34 20.31 1.31
CA HIS A 47 5.39 19.31 0.85
C HIS A 47 5.83 17.88 1.23
N PRO A 48 4.88 16.95 1.49
CA PRO A 48 5.21 15.57 1.87
C PRO A 48 6.13 14.85 0.89
N PHE A 49 5.99 15.09 -0.41
CA PHE A 49 6.79 14.42 -1.42
C PHE A 49 8.18 15.01 -1.63
N GLU A 50 8.51 16.12 -0.96
CA GLU A 50 9.82 16.78 -1.06
C GLU A 50 10.83 16.27 -0.04
N TYR A 51 10.41 15.45 0.94
CA TYR A 51 11.30 14.97 1.99
C TYR A 51 12.45 14.13 1.46
N PHE A 52 12.20 13.27 0.48
CA PHE A 52 13.24 12.44 -0.11
C PHE A 52 13.22 12.49 -1.64
N ALA A 53 14.41 12.59 -2.23
CA ALA A 53 14.61 12.54 -3.68
C ALA A 53 15.80 11.64 -4.01
N HIS A 54 15.75 10.94 -5.16
CA HIS A 54 16.91 10.17 -5.63
C HIS A 54 18.10 11.08 -5.88
N ARG A 55 19.28 10.70 -5.37
CA ARG A 55 20.52 11.49 -5.56
C ARG A 55 20.95 11.57 -7.02
N ASP A 56 20.66 10.51 -7.78
CA ASP A 56 20.92 10.44 -9.23
C ASP A 56 19.88 11.20 -10.07
N ARG A 57 18.93 11.89 -9.42
CA ARG A 57 17.84 12.65 -10.04
C ARG A 57 16.89 11.79 -10.89
N THR A 58 16.92 10.47 -10.74
CA THR A 58 15.92 9.62 -11.40
C THR A 58 14.53 9.83 -10.79
N PRO A 59 13.46 9.66 -11.59
CA PRO A 59 12.10 9.87 -11.12
C PRO A 59 11.77 9.04 -9.89
N ASP A 60 10.83 9.56 -9.11
CA ASP A 60 10.28 8.90 -7.95
C ASP A 60 9.56 7.61 -8.35
N CYS A 61 9.91 6.48 -7.73
CA CYS A 61 9.33 5.18 -8.07
C CYS A 61 7.81 5.10 -7.83
N THR A 62 7.25 6.00 -7.02
CA THR A 62 5.82 6.08 -6.71
C THR A 62 5.10 7.20 -7.46
N ALA A 63 5.84 8.06 -8.18
CA ALA A 63 5.24 9.06 -9.03
C ALA A 63 5.02 8.48 -10.43
N THR A 64 3.77 8.16 -10.74
CA THR A 64 3.34 7.88 -12.11
C THR A 64 2.52 9.05 -12.61
N ASP A 65 2.54 9.31 -13.92
CA ASP A 65 1.85 10.46 -14.54
C ASP A 65 0.33 10.48 -14.26
N ALA A 66 -0.24 9.34 -13.87
CA ALA A 66 -1.65 9.19 -13.54
C ALA A 66 -1.95 9.29 -12.02
N ALA A 67 -0.94 9.22 -11.15
CA ALA A 67 -1.14 9.18 -9.70
C ALA A 67 -1.30 10.58 -9.10
N THR A 68 -2.54 10.91 -8.70
CA THR A 68 -2.79 12.10 -7.87
C THR A 68 -2.10 11.99 -6.51
N GLU A 69 -1.78 13.12 -5.88
CA GLU A 69 -1.21 13.16 -4.52
C GLU A 69 -2.06 12.37 -3.51
N GLY A 70 -3.39 12.45 -3.62
CA GLY A 70 -4.33 11.74 -2.77
C GLY A 70 -4.30 10.21 -2.93
N HIS A 71 -3.82 9.69 -4.07
CA HIS A 71 -3.55 8.27 -4.24
C HIS A 71 -2.14 7.89 -3.79
N ARG A 72 -1.16 8.76 -4.06
CA ARG A 72 0.24 8.47 -3.83
C ARG A 72 0.64 8.46 -2.34
N LEU A 73 0.08 9.36 -1.53
CA LEU A 73 0.30 9.37 -0.08
C LEU A 73 -0.04 8.04 0.61
N PRO A 74 -1.26 7.47 0.42
CA PRO A 74 -1.58 6.18 1.02
C PRO A 74 -0.72 5.04 0.47
N VAL A 75 -0.27 5.09 -0.78
CA VAL A 75 0.69 4.11 -1.33
C VAL A 75 2.00 4.17 -0.54
N GLU A 76 2.63 5.33 -0.44
CA GLU A 76 3.91 5.49 0.26
C GLU A 76 3.81 5.08 1.75
N LEU A 77 2.72 5.46 2.44
CA LEU A 77 2.49 5.06 3.83
C LEU A 77 2.18 3.57 4.00
N SER A 78 1.50 2.95 3.02
CA SER A 78 1.24 1.52 3.03
C SER A 78 2.52 0.72 2.82
N ILE A 79 3.43 1.17 1.93
CA ILE A 79 4.77 0.59 1.78
C ILE A 79 5.48 0.56 3.14
N LYS A 80 5.51 1.70 3.84
CA LYS A 80 6.10 1.79 5.18
C LYS A 80 5.51 0.76 6.13
N LYS A 81 4.18 0.69 6.23
CA LYS A 81 3.51 -0.20 7.18
C LYS A 81 3.70 -1.66 6.85
N ILE A 82 3.54 -2.04 5.58
CA ILE A 82 3.68 -3.42 5.12
C ILE A 82 5.13 -3.89 5.28
N TYR A 83 6.11 -3.10 4.81
CA TYR A 83 7.53 -3.44 4.94
C TYR A 83 7.90 -3.66 6.41
N ASN A 84 7.61 -2.69 7.27
CA ASN A 84 7.99 -2.77 8.68
C ASN A 84 7.29 -3.91 9.40
N ARG A 85 6.00 -4.15 9.11
CA ARG A 85 5.25 -5.26 9.72
C ARG A 85 5.84 -6.61 9.33
N ILE A 86 6.16 -6.80 8.05
CA ILE A 86 6.76 -8.06 7.59
C ILE A 86 8.12 -8.25 8.25
N ARG A 87 8.98 -7.22 8.23
CA ARG A 87 10.29 -7.24 8.91
C ARG A 87 10.19 -7.59 10.39
N GLU A 88 9.24 -6.98 11.10
CA GLU A 88 9.01 -7.22 12.53
C GLU A 88 8.62 -8.67 12.80
N VAL A 89 7.79 -9.27 11.93
CA VAL A 89 7.28 -10.64 12.10
C VAL A 89 8.29 -11.69 11.62
N THR A 90 8.99 -11.45 10.51
CA THR A 90 9.82 -12.47 9.86
C THR A 90 11.32 -12.29 10.08
N GLY A 91 11.79 -11.05 10.29
CA GLY A 91 13.21 -10.71 10.30
C GLY A 91 13.90 -10.74 8.92
N GLU A 92 13.19 -11.13 7.85
CA GLU A 92 13.71 -11.35 6.49
C GLU A 92 13.70 -10.09 5.64
N GLU A 93 14.57 -9.98 4.63
CA GLU A 93 14.47 -8.86 3.67
C GLU A 93 13.11 -8.84 2.98
N VAL A 94 12.63 -7.64 2.62
CA VAL A 94 11.32 -7.49 1.97
C VAL A 94 11.52 -6.95 0.58
N SER A 95 11.15 -7.75 -0.42
CA SER A 95 11.14 -7.33 -1.83
C SER A 95 9.74 -6.90 -2.20
N LEU A 96 9.59 -5.62 -2.53
CA LEU A 96 8.32 -5.03 -2.94
C LEU A 96 8.45 -4.21 -4.21
N ASP A 97 7.36 -4.12 -4.95
CA ASP A 97 7.20 -3.26 -6.09
C ASP A 97 5.90 -2.45 -5.96
N VAL A 98 5.79 -1.37 -6.73
CA VAL A 98 4.55 -0.61 -6.91
C VAL A 98 4.02 -0.71 -8.33
N GLU A 99 2.71 -0.62 -8.49
CA GLU A 99 2.01 -0.67 -9.78
C GLU A 99 2.44 -1.86 -10.66
N ARG A 100 2.52 -3.06 -10.06
CA ARG A 100 2.95 -4.28 -10.76
C ARG A 100 1.83 -5.25 -11.03
N ARG A 101 2.03 -6.02 -12.10
CA ARG A 101 1.13 -7.09 -12.51
C ARG A 101 1.19 -8.27 -11.54
N ILE A 102 0.04 -8.72 -11.07
CA ILE A 102 -0.18 -10.05 -10.51
C ILE A 102 -0.99 -10.83 -11.54
N GLY A 103 -0.34 -11.82 -12.14
CA GLY A 103 -0.98 -12.80 -13.02
C GLY A 103 -0.23 -13.10 -14.30
N SER A 104 -0.92 -13.77 -15.23
CA SER A 104 -0.39 -14.16 -16.54
C SER A 104 -0.57 -13.04 -17.57
N LYS A 105 0.01 -13.21 -18.77
CA LYS A 105 -0.10 -12.20 -19.85
C LYS A 105 -1.55 -11.87 -20.23
N THR A 106 -2.45 -12.86 -20.17
CA THR A 106 -3.85 -12.74 -20.61
C THR A 106 -4.82 -12.54 -19.46
N ASN A 107 -4.42 -12.83 -18.22
CA ASN A 107 -5.23 -12.65 -17.03
C ASN A 107 -4.36 -12.13 -15.88
N PHE A 108 -4.32 -10.81 -15.76
CA PHE A 108 -3.59 -10.10 -14.70
C PHE A 108 -4.38 -8.93 -14.14
N LYS A 109 -3.98 -8.51 -12.93
CA LYS A 109 -4.35 -7.24 -12.32
C LYS A 109 -3.10 -6.45 -11.97
N ILE A 110 -3.13 -5.14 -12.20
CA ILE A 110 -2.10 -4.23 -11.67
C ILE A 110 -2.54 -3.87 -10.26
N THR A 111 -1.64 -4.08 -9.30
CA THR A 111 -1.85 -3.73 -7.90
C THR A 111 -0.96 -2.57 -7.50
N ASP A 112 -1.43 -1.77 -6.55
CA ASP A 112 -0.70 -0.59 -6.10
C ASP A 112 0.60 -0.97 -5.40
N ILE A 113 0.59 -2.04 -4.60
CA ILE A 113 1.77 -2.58 -3.93
C ILE A 113 1.80 -4.10 -4.06
N ARG A 114 2.95 -4.65 -4.43
CA ARG A 114 3.19 -6.09 -4.54
C ARG A 114 4.46 -6.47 -3.80
N VAL A 115 4.32 -7.25 -2.73
CA VAL A 115 5.42 -7.93 -2.04
C VAL A 115 5.58 -9.34 -2.61
N THR A 116 6.78 -9.69 -3.02
CA THR A 116 7.10 -11.02 -3.59
C THR A 116 7.87 -11.91 -2.62
N TYR A 117 8.55 -11.31 -1.65
CA TYR A 117 9.37 -11.99 -0.64
C TYR A 117 9.35 -11.20 0.68
N PRO A 118 9.32 -11.85 1.85
CA PRO A 118 9.24 -13.30 2.09
C PRO A 118 7.82 -13.86 1.93
N LEU A 119 6.81 -12.98 1.88
CA LEU A 119 5.40 -13.35 1.78
C LEU A 119 4.79 -12.71 0.54
N LYS A 120 3.95 -13.46 -0.18
CA LYS A 120 3.17 -12.93 -1.29
C LYS A 120 2.00 -12.09 -0.77
N ILE A 121 2.22 -10.80 -0.67
CA ILE A 121 1.24 -9.82 -0.19
C ILE A 121 1.00 -8.79 -1.29
N ALA A 122 -0.26 -8.43 -1.51
CA ALA A 122 -0.65 -7.31 -2.35
C ALA A 122 -1.38 -6.26 -1.50
N ALA A 123 -1.40 -5.02 -1.93
CA ALA A 123 -2.29 -4.01 -1.37
C ALA A 123 -2.97 -3.21 -2.47
N GLU A 124 -4.28 -3.08 -2.35
CA GLU A 124 -5.14 -2.27 -3.20
C GLU A 124 -5.60 -1.04 -2.42
N ILE A 125 -5.45 0.14 -3.03
CA ILE A 125 -5.74 1.43 -2.42
C ILE A 125 -6.84 2.11 -3.24
N TYR A 126 -8.00 2.29 -2.62
CA TYR A 126 -9.16 2.89 -3.25
C TYR A 126 -9.32 4.35 -2.84
N TYR A 127 -9.31 5.25 -3.84
CA TYR A 127 -9.58 6.67 -3.65
C TYR A 127 -10.84 7.13 -4.42
N LYS A 128 -10.73 7.43 -5.71
CA LYS A 128 -11.84 7.96 -6.53
C LYS A 128 -12.32 6.98 -7.62
N ALA A 129 -12.03 5.69 -7.47
CA ALA A 129 -12.49 4.65 -8.37
C ALA A 129 -14.02 4.61 -8.41
N SER A 130 -14.62 4.52 -9.60
CA SER A 130 -16.08 4.43 -9.77
C SER A 130 -16.63 3.04 -9.49
N ASP A 131 -15.82 2.03 -9.75
CA ASP A 131 -16.11 0.62 -9.57
C ASP A 131 -14.90 -0.02 -8.88
N LEU A 132 -15.16 -0.78 -7.82
CA LEU A 132 -14.09 -1.42 -7.06
C LEU A 132 -13.63 -2.71 -7.74
N GLU A 133 -14.55 -3.39 -8.47
CA GLU A 133 -14.38 -4.73 -9.03
C GLU A 133 -13.71 -5.71 -8.04
N LEU A 134 -14.00 -5.56 -6.75
CA LEU A 134 -13.20 -6.16 -5.68
C LEU A 134 -13.21 -7.69 -5.78
N SER A 135 -14.37 -8.27 -6.09
CA SER A 135 -14.49 -9.70 -6.29
C SER A 135 -13.57 -10.23 -7.41
N ARG A 136 -13.52 -9.54 -8.55
CA ARG A 136 -12.68 -9.93 -9.69
C ARG A 136 -11.20 -9.75 -9.37
N ARG A 137 -10.83 -8.66 -8.70
CA ARG A 137 -9.45 -8.36 -8.28
C ARG A 137 -8.93 -9.39 -7.29
N LEU A 138 -9.66 -9.61 -6.19
CA LEU A 138 -9.26 -10.56 -5.14
C LEU A 138 -9.17 -11.98 -5.68
N ARG A 139 -10.15 -12.44 -6.49
CA ARG A 139 -10.05 -13.77 -7.15
C ARG A 139 -8.78 -13.93 -7.97
N THR A 140 -8.40 -12.91 -8.73
CA THR A 140 -7.17 -12.95 -9.53
C THR A 140 -5.97 -13.10 -8.60
N MET A 141 -5.84 -12.25 -7.58
CA MET A 141 -4.70 -12.29 -6.65
C MET A 141 -4.60 -13.60 -5.88
N PHE A 142 -5.73 -14.10 -5.36
CA PHE A 142 -5.80 -15.37 -4.64
C PHE A 142 -5.37 -16.54 -5.53
N ASN A 143 -5.75 -16.56 -6.81
CA ASN A 143 -5.32 -17.59 -7.76
C ASN A 143 -3.81 -17.62 -7.99
N TYR A 144 -3.10 -16.51 -7.75
CA TYR A 144 -1.64 -16.44 -7.82
C TYR A 144 -0.95 -16.53 -6.44
N GLY A 145 -1.72 -16.90 -5.40
CA GLY A 145 -1.23 -17.14 -4.05
C GLY A 145 -0.92 -15.88 -3.24
N TYR A 146 -1.48 -14.73 -3.64
CA TYR A 146 -1.34 -13.49 -2.90
C TYR A 146 -2.42 -13.38 -1.82
N ARG A 147 -2.03 -12.88 -0.65
CA ARG A 147 -2.94 -12.32 0.36
C ARG A 147 -3.01 -10.81 0.15
N VAL A 148 -4.13 -10.17 0.48
CA VAL A 148 -4.42 -8.81 0.02
C VAL A 148 -4.83 -7.90 1.16
N TYR A 149 -4.19 -6.73 1.28
CA TYR A 149 -4.73 -5.62 2.04
C TYR A 149 -5.63 -4.78 1.15
N VAL A 150 -6.80 -4.40 1.67
CA VAL A 150 -7.74 -3.52 0.99
C VAL A 150 -7.86 -2.25 1.81
N ILE A 151 -7.38 -1.14 1.26
CA ILE A 151 -7.22 0.13 1.98
C ILE A 151 -8.05 1.19 1.27
N PHE A 152 -8.88 1.92 2.02
CA PHE A 152 -9.68 3.00 1.48
C PHE A 152 -9.21 4.35 2.02
N ASN A 153 -9.18 5.34 1.14
CA ASN A 153 -9.01 6.72 1.54
C ASN A 153 -10.34 7.29 2.05
N LEU A 154 -10.34 7.94 3.22
CA LEU A 154 -11.55 8.43 3.89
C LEU A 154 -12.20 9.61 3.18
N ASP A 155 -11.45 10.39 2.39
CA ASP A 155 -12.00 11.43 1.49
C ASP A 155 -12.30 10.88 0.08
N GLY A 156 -12.33 9.56 -0.08
CA GLY A 156 -12.60 8.87 -1.34
C GLY A 156 -14.08 8.90 -1.76
N ARG A 157 -14.35 8.26 -2.89
CA ARG A 157 -15.70 8.19 -3.47
C ARG A 157 -16.66 7.32 -2.66
N HIS A 158 -16.16 6.26 -2.05
CA HIS A 158 -16.97 5.27 -1.34
C HIS A 158 -16.90 5.48 0.16
N ASN A 159 -18.03 5.37 0.85
CA ASN A 159 -18.08 5.36 2.30
C ASN A 159 -17.50 4.05 2.84
N VAL A 160 -16.33 4.11 3.46
CA VAL A 160 -15.61 2.92 3.92
C VAL A 160 -16.41 2.09 4.92
N ALA A 161 -17.26 2.71 5.74
CA ALA A 161 -18.09 2.00 6.70
C ALA A 161 -19.16 1.14 6.01
N GLU A 162 -19.78 1.67 4.96
CA GLU A 162 -20.77 0.93 4.15
C GLU A 162 -20.10 -0.23 3.41
N VAL A 163 -18.94 0.02 2.80
CA VAL A 163 -18.17 -1.02 2.12
C VAL A 163 -17.76 -2.12 3.10
N GLU A 164 -17.28 -1.76 4.29
CA GLU A 164 -16.90 -2.74 5.31
C GLU A 164 -18.11 -3.57 5.77
N GLN A 165 -19.28 -2.94 5.96
CA GLN A 165 -20.51 -3.64 6.29
C GLN A 165 -20.92 -4.63 5.20
N ASP A 166 -20.80 -4.26 3.92
CA ASP A 166 -21.09 -5.15 2.80
C ASP A 166 -20.11 -6.34 2.76
N ILE A 167 -18.81 -6.10 3.00
CA ILE A 167 -17.79 -7.16 3.09
C ILE A 167 -18.02 -8.07 4.29
N GLN A 168 -18.49 -7.53 5.41
CA GLN A 168 -18.83 -8.29 6.60
C GLN A 168 -19.97 -9.29 6.41
N ARG A 169 -20.76 -9.15 5.34
CA ARG A 169 -21.73 -10.19 4.92
C ARG A 169 -21.05 -11.46 4.41
N LEU A 170 -19.79 -11.39 4.01
CA LEU A 170 -18.98 -12.52 3.55
C LEU A 170 -18.07 -13.07 4.65
N ALA A 171 -17.38 -12.18 5.37
CA ALA A 171 -16.40 -12.54 6.38
C ALA A 171 -16.20 -11.38 7.35
N PRO A 172 -15.94 -11.62 8.65
CA PRO A 172 -15.79 -10.58 9.67
C PRO A 172 -14.43 -9.85 9.59
N LEU A 173 -14.11 -9.31 8.41
CA LEU A 173 -12.86 -8.63 8.10
C LEU A 173 -13.02 -7.11 8.18
N LYS A 174 -11.94 -6.44 8.59
CA LYS A 174 -11.83 -4.98 8.62
C LYS A 174 -11.04 -4.46 7.45
N LEU A 175 -11.52 -3.37 6.85
CA LEU A 175 -10.82 -2.65 5.80
C LEU A 175 -9.76 -1.71 6.38
N GLY A 176 -8.66 -1.57 5.65
CA GLY A 176 -7.68 -0.52 5.89
C GLY A 176 -8.26 0.86 5.61
N ARG A 177 -7.76 1.86 6.34
CA ARG A 177 -8.26 3.24 6.27
C ARG A 177 -7.08 4.20 6.20
N PHE A 178 -7.16 5.18 5.31
CA PHE A 178 -6.23 6.29 5.26
C PHE A 178 -6.97 7.61 5.47
N ASP A 179 -6.52 8.39 6.44
CA ASP A 179 -7.00 9.75 6.67
C ASP A 179 -5.97 10.75 6.12
N PRO A 180 -6.30 11.51 5.06
CA PRO A 180 -5.38 12.46 4.45
C PRO A 180 -5.10 13.68 5.33
N THR A 181 -5.97 13.98 6.30
CA THR A 181 -5.80 15.13 7.21
C THR A 181 -4.78 14.82 8.29
N SER A 182 -4.91 13.66 8.95
CA SER A 182 -4.01 13.26 10.03
C SER A 182 -2.81 12.42 9.55
N LEU A 183 -2.79 12.04 8.26
CA LEU A 183 -1.85 11.11 7.65
C LEU A 183 -1.80 9.74 8.37
N LYS A 184 -2.88 9.38 9.08
CA LYS A 184 -2.99 8.10 9.76
C LYS A 184 -3.45 7.03 8.77
N LEU A 185 -2.73 5.91 8.76
CA LEU A 185 -3.06 4.75 7.94
C LEU A 185 -3.25 3.51 8.83
N SER A 186 -4.31 2.75 8.63
CA SER A 186 -4.46 1.39 9.14
C SER A 186 -4.49 0.41 7.96
N LEU A 187 -3.84 -0.74 8.11
CA LEU A 187 -3.84 -1.77 7.05
C LEU A 187 -5.15 -2.57 7.01
N GLY A 188 -5.90 -2.62 8.12
CA GLY A 188 -7.02 -3.53 8.27
C GLY A 188 -6.56 -4.97 8.45
N ASP A 189 -7.47 -5.90 8.20
CA ASP A 189 -7.18 -7.32 8.16
C ASP A 189 -6.62 -7.71 6.78
N ILE A 190 -5.83 -8.78 6.75
CA ILE A 190 -5.32 -9.33 5.50
C ILE A 190 -6.37 -10.29 4.93
N PHE A 191 -6.72 -10.12 3.67
CA PHE A 191 -7.71 -10.95 2.98
C PHE A 191 -7.01 -12.14 2.36
N ASP A 192 -7.55 -13.33 2.58
CA ASP A 192 -7.12 -14.55 1.90
C ASP A 192 -8.30 -15.34 1.32
N ARG A 193 -7.96 -16.37 0.53
CA ARG A 193 -8.93 -17.22 -0.16
C ARG A 193 -9.80 -18.04 0.80
N ASP A 194 -9.27 -18.37 1.98
CA ASP A 194 -9.91 -19.27 2.93
C ASP A 194 -10.92 -18.50 3.80
N GLN A 195 -10.70 -17.20 3.97
CA GLN A 195 -11.57 -16.29 4.71
C GLN A 195 -12.74 -15.75 3.89
N ILE A 196 -12.53 -15.49 2.59
CA ILE A 196 -13.56 -14.88 1.72
C ILE A 196 -13.90 -15.78 0.53
N SER A 197 -15.19 -16.09 0.41
CA SER A 197 -15.76 -16.79 -0.75
C SER A 197 -16.72 -15.89 -1.51
N PHE A 198 -16.42 -15.63 -2.77
CA PHE A 198 -17.31 -14.95 -3.73
C PHE A 198 -18.12 -15.95 -4.59
N ALA A 199 -18.46 -17.12 -4.03
CA ALA A 199 -19.33 -18.10 -4.68
C ALA A 199 -20.74 -17.52 -4.93
N LYS A 200 -21.47 -18.08 -5.91
CA LYS A 200 -22.76 -17.54 -6.40
C LYS A 200 -23.74 -17.09 -5.29
N PRO A 201 -24.07 -17.90 -4.27
CA PRO A 201 -25.04 -17.50 -3.24
C PRO A 201 -24.57 -16.28 -2.44
N ALA A 202 -23.27 -16.15 -2.21
CA ALA A 202 -22.67 -15.04 -1.47
C ALA A 202 -22.46 -13.80 -2.35
N ARG A 203 -22.39 -13.96 -3.68
CA ARG A 203 -22.29 -12.85 -4.63
C ARG A 203 -23.61 -12.10 -4.79
N GLU A 204 -24.74 -12.81 -4.70
CA GLU A 204 -26.09 -12.25 -4.83
C GLU A 204 -26.47 -11.32 -3.66
N SER A 205 -25.79 -11.42 -2.52
CA SER A 205 -26.01 -10.54 -1.36
C SER A 205 -25.16 -9.25 -1.37
N LEU A 206 -24.32 -9.08 -2.39
CA LEU A 206 -23.43 -7.93 -2.53
C LEU A 206 -23.93 -6.92 -3.60
N PRO A 207 -23.72 -5.61 -3.38
CA PRO A 207 -23.99 -4.61 -4.39
C PRO A 207 -23.03 -4.69 -5.58
N ASN A 208 -23.52 -4.29 -6.76
CA ASN A 208 -22.79 -4.40 -8.03
C ASN A 208 -21.43 -3.70 -8.03
N TYR A 209 -21.24 -2.62 -7.27
CA TYR A 209 -19.98 -1.88 -7.24
C TYR A 209 -18.83 -2.67 -6.57
N LEU A 210 -19.11 -3.82 -5.95
CA LEU A 210 -18.13 -4.75 -5.39
C LEU A 210 -17.81 -5.94 -6.31
N LEU A 211 -18.60 -6.15 -7.37
CA LEU A 211 -18.63 -7.41 -8.13
C LEU A 211 -17.64 -7.52 -9.28
#